data_AF-A0A842LJF0-F1
#
_entry.id   AF-A0A842LJF0-F1
#
_cell.length_a   1.000
_cell.length_b   1.000
_cell.length_c   1.000
_cell.angle_alpha   90.00
_cell.angle_beta   90.00
_cell.angle_gamma   90.00
#
_symmetry.space_group_name_H-M   'P 1'
#
loop_
_entity.id
_entity.type
_entity.pdbx_description
1 polymer ?
#
loop_
_entity_poly.entity_id
_entity_poly.type
_entity_poly.pdbx_seq_one_letter_code
_entity_poly.pdbx_strand_id
1 'polypeptide(L)'
;MEILAVIALWFGFYGIVSLSLNLEYGYAGIPNFGRALAVLMGAVTLGGVVNRILMLYFGVEGTNIIDASGKVKTIANSIIASDPLFGISLLVLSLVLAALIGAIAGALFILPSAKLREDYLAITLLAISEVFSMVANYKVEIIGGYYGVSIPDVLAFSAGSSRIYIFAFLTLLILLLTYL
;
A
#
# COMPACT_ATOMS: atom_id res chain seq x y z
N MET A 1 14.10 -21.96 6.17
CA MET A 1 13.45 -21.09 7.17
C MET A 1 12.90 -19.81 6.54
N GLU A 2 13.62 -19.12 5.65
CA GLU A 2 13.12 -17.91 4.98
C GLU A 2 11.85 -18.13 4.13
N ILE A 3 11.72 -19.30 3.48
CA ILE A 3 10.51 -19.67 2.72
C ILE A 3 9.24 -19.60 3.59
N LEU A 4 9.32 -20.01 4.88
CA LEU A 4 8.18 -19.94 5.78
C LEU A 4 7.76 -18.49 6.05
N ALA A 5 8.71 -17.56 6.18
CA ALA A 5 8.42 -16.15 6.36
C ALA A 5 7.80 -15.53 5.11
N VAL A 6 8.26 -15.92 3.92
CA VAL A 6 7.65 -15.50 2.65
C VAL A 6 6.21 -16.02 2.53
N ILE A 7 5.96 -17.28 2.86
CA ILE A 7 4.61 -17.86 2.87
C ILE A 7 3.72 -17.10 3.87
N ALA A 8 4.22 -16.84 5.08
CA ALA A 8 3.49 -16.09 6.09
C ALA A 8 3.18 -14.64 5.65
N LEU A 9 4.10 -13.98 4.92
CA LEU A 9 3.87 -12.65 4.35
C LEU A 9 2.74 -12.65 3.32
N TRP A 10 2.81 -13.56 2.34
CA TRP A 10 1.76 -13.66 1.32
C TRP A 10 0.42 -14.05 1.94
N PHE A 11 0.42 -15.00 2.87
CA PHE A 11 -0.76 -15.34 3.64
C PHE A 11 -1.33 -14.12 4.37
N GLY A 12 -0.48 -13.31 5.00
CA GLY A 12 -0.87 -12.07 5.66
C GLY A 12 -1.52 -11.07 4.70
N PHE A 13 -0.88 -10.79 3.56
CA PHE A 13 -1.43 -9.84 2.58
C PHE A 13 -2.77 -10.31 2.01
N TYR A 14 -2.87 -11.55 1.54
CA TYR A 14 -4.13 -12.08 1.01
C TYR A 14 -5.19 -12.22 2.12
N GLY A 15 -4.77 -12.57 3.34
CA GLY A 15 -5.62 -12.63 4.51
C GLY A 15 -6.25 -11.28 4.82
N ILE A 16 -5.47 -10.19 4.83
CA ILE A 16 -5.98 -8.84 5.12
C ILE A 16 -7.04 -8.45 4.08
N VAL A 17 -6.74 -8.69 2.80
CA VAL A 17 -7.66 -8.36 1.70
C VAL A 17 -8.93 -9.23 1.76
N SER A 18 -8.80 -10.54 1.94
CA SER A 18 -9.94 -11.46 2.03
C SER A 18 -10.81 -11.17 3.25
N LEU A 19 -10.21 -10.91 4.40
CA LEU A 19 -10.93 -10.60 5.64
C LEU A 19 -11.70 -9.30 5.49
N SER A 20 -11.09 -8.28 4.90
CA SER A 20 -11.79 -7.02 4.66
C SER A 20 -12.98 -7.14 3.69
N LEU A 21 -12.89 -8.02 2.69
CA LEU A 21 -14.05 -8.38 1.84
C LEU A 21 -15.13 -9.11 2.62
N ASN A 22 -14.74 -10.06 3.47
CA ASN A 22 -15.69 -10.80 4.31
C ASN A 22 -16.38 -9.90 5.34
N LEU A 23 -15.72 -8.86 5.84
CA LEU A 23 -16.34 -7.87 6.71
C LEU A 23 -17.41 -7.07 5.95
N GLU A 24 -17.11 -6.59 4.74
CA GLU A 24 -18.07 -5.85 3.91
C GLU A 24 -19.24 -6.72 3.47
N TYR A 25 -18.97 -7.89 2.89
CA TYR A 25 -20.02 -8.77 2.40
C TYR A 25 -20.78 -9.45 3.56
N GLY A 26 -20.07 -9.89 4.59
CA GLY A 26 -20.65 -10.63 5.72
C GLY A 26 -21.53 -9.77 6.63
N TYR A 27 -21.14 -8.52 6.91
CA TYR A 27 -21.93 -7.64 7.78
C TYR A 27 -22.86 -6.69 7.03
N ALA A 28 -22.46 -6.19 5.86
CA ALA A 28 -23.26 -5.22 5.11
C ALA A 28 -24.04 -5.84 3.94
N GLY A 29 -23.73 -7.08 3.54
CA GLY A 29 -24.37 -7.73 2.39
C GLY A 29 -23.95 -7.17 1.03
N ILE A 30 -22.94 -6.30 0.98
CA ILE A 30 -22.56 -5.57 -0.24
C ILE A 30 -21.44 -6.33 -0.96
N PRO A 31 -21.67 -6.88 -2.17
CA PRO A 31 -20.61 -7.51 -2.95
C PRO A 31 -19.67 -6.44 -3.55
N ASN A 32 -18.50 -6.24 -2.95
CA ASN A 32 -17.49 -5.28 -3.43
C ASN A 32 -16.38 -5.96 -4.23
N PHE A 33 -16.55 -6.11 -5.54
CA PHE A 33 -15.48 -6.63 -6.41
C PHE A 33 -14.40 -5.59 -6.77
N GLY A 34 -14.53 -4.34 -6.33
CA GLY A 34 -13.51 -3.30 -6.51
C GLY A 34 -12.47 -3.24 -5.39
N ARG A 35 -12.37 -4.24 -4.52
CA ARG A 35 -11.41 -4.23 -3.40
C ARG A 35 -9.96 -4.08 -3.86
N ALA A 36 -9.63 -4.55 -5.06
CA ALA A 36 -8.33 -4.35 -5.68
C ALA A 36 -7.96 -2.84 -5.79
N LEU A 37 -8.93 -1.95 -5.94
CA LEU A 37 -8.70 -0.51 -5.95
C LEU A 37 -8.25 0.00 -4.58
N ALA A 38 -8.83 -0.48 -3.49
CA ALA A 38 -8.41 -0.10 -2.15
C ALA A 38 -6.94 -0.50 -1.89
N VAL A 39 -6.54 -1.68 -2.37
CA VAL A 39 -5.15 -2.14 -2.34
C VAL A 39 -4.26 -1.25 -3.22
N LEU A 40 -4.71 -0.92 -4.42
CA LEU A 40 -4.00 -0.02 -5.34
C LEU A 40 -3.80 1.37 -4.73
N MET A 41 -4.79 1.94 -4.02
CA MET A 41 -4.64 3.22 -3.36
C MET A 41 -3.54 3.21 -2.28
N GLY A 42 -3.37 2.09 -1.58
CA GLY A 42 -2.23 1.88 -0.68
C GLY A 42 -0.89 1.92 -1.42
N ALA A 43 -0.80 1.21 -2.56
CA ALA A 43 0.40 1.22 -3.41
C ALA A 43 0.70 2.61 -4.00
N VAL A 44 -0.32 3.33 -4.47
CA VAL A 44 -0.21 4.71 -4.98
C VAL A 44 0.22 5.68 -3.88
N THR A 45 -0.27 5.50 -2.66
CA THR A 45 0.13 6.32 -1.53
C THR A 45 1.61 6.14 -1.20
N LEU A 46 2.08 4.90 -1.05
CA LEU A 46 3.48 4.63 -0.73
C LEU A 46 4.41 4.99 -1.90
N GLY A 47 4.16 4.42 -3.08
CA GLY A 47 5.02 4.61 -4.25
C GLY A 47 4.99 6.02 -4.83
N GLY A 48 3.86 6.71 -4.70
CA GLY A 48 3.63 8.02 -5.30
C GLY A 48 3.76 9.17 -4.29
N VAL A 49 2.94 9.16 -3.24
CA VAL A 49 2.82 10.28 -2.30
C VAL A 49 3.97 10.29 -1.30
N VAL A 50 4.22 9.18 -0.59
CA VAL A 50 5.29 9.09 0.42
C VAL A 50 6.65 9.31 -0.21
N ASN A 51 6.93 8.70 -1.37
CA ASN A 51 8.17 8.95 -2.10
C ASN A 51 8.36 10.43 -2.45
N ARG A 52 7.32 11.14 -2.90
CA ARG A 52 7.42 12.59 -3.17
C ARG A 52 7.65 13.41 -1.90
N ILE A 53 7.01 13.06 -0.80
CA ILE A 53 7.25 13.71 0.50
C ILE A 53 8.72 13.54 0.90
N LEU A 54 9.27 12.32 0.76
CA LEU A 54 10.68 12.06 1.06
C LEU A 54 11.64 12.74 0.07
N MET A 55 11.29 12.83 -1.20
CA MET A 55 12.06 13.62 -2.18
C MET A 55 12.17 15.08 -1.76
N LEU A 56 11.03 15.68 -1.35
CA LEU A 56 11.00 17.06 -0.84
C LEU A 56 11.80 17.20 0.45
N TYR A 57 11.66 16.25 1.38
CA TYR A 57 12.36 16.27 2.67
C TYR A 57 13.88 16.16 2.53
N PHE A 58 14.37 15.31 1.62
CA PHE A 58 15.79 15.11 1.37
C PHE A 58 16.38 16.01 0.28
N GLY A 59 15.57 16.90 -0.32
CA GLY A 59 16.02 17.76 -1.42
C GLY A 59 16.48 16.99 -2.66
N VAL A 60 15.91 15.81 -2.92
CA VAL A 60 16.27 15.00 -4.09
C VAL A 60 15.53 15.53 -5.31
N GLU A 61 16.24 16.28 -6.13
CA GLU A 61 15.75 16.73 -7.44
C GLU A 61 15.85 15.59 -8.47
N GLY A 62 14.76 15.39 -9.21
CA GLY A 62 14.70 14.42 -10.30
C GLY A 62 13.43 14.61 -11.13
N THR A 63 13.59 14.66 -12.45
CA THR A 63 12.47 14.73 -13.40
C THR A 63 11.65 13.44 -13.40
N ASN A 64 12.29 12.30 -13.12
CA ASN A 64 11.66 10.99 -13.08
C ASN A 64 11.62 10.42 -11.67
N ILE A 65 10.42 10.00 -11.23
CA ILE A 65 10.19 9.39 -9.90
C ILE A 65 10.95 8.08 -9.73
N ILE A 66 11.19 7.33 -10.81
CA ILE A 66 11.89 6.04 -10.78
C ILE A 66 13.31 6.24 -10.22
N ASP A 67 14.10 7.11 -10.84
CA ASP A 67 15.49 7.35 -10.43
C ASP A 67 15.59 8.05 -9.07
N ALA A 68 14.71 9.03 -8.85
CA ALA A 68 14.67 9.77 -7.60
C ALA A 68 14.34 8.85 -6.41
N SER A 69 13.40 7.91 -6.57
CA SER A 69 13.03 6.95 -5.53
C SER A 69 14.19 6.04 -5.11
N GLY A 70 15.09 5.68 -6.05
CA GLY A 70 16.29 4.91 -5.75
C GLY A 70 17.28 5.66 -4.86
N LYS A 71 17.50 6.96 -5.15
CA LYS A 71 18.34 7.85 -4.33
C LYS A 71 17.72 8.06 -2.95
N VAL A 72 16.42 8.35 -2.89
CA VAL A 72 15.66 8.51 -1.65
C VAL A 72 15.75 7.27 -0.78
N LYS A 73 15.52 6.07 -1.33
CA LYS A 73 15.67 4.81 -0.59
C LYS A 73 17.05 4.69 0.04
N THR A 74 18.11 5.02 -0.71
CA THR A 74 19.49 4.89 -0.23
C THR A 74 19.77 5.81 0.96
N ILE A 75 19.34 7.08 0.86
CA ILE A 75 19.50 8.08 1.92
C ILE A 75 18.62 7.73 3.13
N ALA A 76 17.36 7.39 2.91
CA ALA A 76 16.45 7.04 3.99
C ALA A 76 16.93 5.80 4.74
N ASN A 77 17.43 4.76 4.04
CA ASN A 77 17.90 3.55 4.69
C ASN A 77 19.14 3.79 5.57
N SER A 78 20.05 4.69 5.19
CA SER A 78 21.21 5.01 6.05
C SER A 78 20.81 5.75 7.32
N ILE A 79 19.79 6.61 7.23
CA ILE A 79 19.19 7.29 8.38
C ILE A 79 18.46 6.28 9.26
N ILE A 80 17.58 5.44 8.69
CA ILE A 80 16.82 4.42 9.45
C ILE A 80 17.78 3.44 10.15
N ALA A 81 18.90 3.09 9.52
CA ALA A 81 19.90 2.22 10.13
C ALA A 81 20.54 2.84 11.39
N SER A 82 20.63 4.17 11.47
CA SER A 82 21.22 4.90 12.59
C SER A 82 20.17 5.33 13.63
N ASP A 83 18.96 5.66 13.17
CA ASP A 83 17.82 6.08 13.98
C ASP A 83 16.57 5.22 13.68
N PRO A 84 16.29 4.20 14.51
CA PRO A 84 15.12 3.35 14.35
C PRO A 84 13.79 4.11 14.44
N LEU A 85 13.75 5.26 15.13
CA LEU A 85 12.53 6.05 15.30
C LEU A 85 12.05 6.63 13.96
N PHE A 86 12.99 6.98 13.07
CA PHE A 86 12.66 7.44 11.73
C PHE A 86 11.96 6.35 10.91
N GLY A 87 12.41 5.08 11.01
CA GLY A 87 11.77 3.96 10.31
C GLY A 87 10.34 3.67 10.80
N ILE A 88 10.15 3.67 12.12
CA ILE A 88 8.83 3.46 12.74
C ILE A 88 7.88 4.61 12.40
N SER A 89 8.35 5.86 12.49
CA SER A 89 7.53 7.02 12.14
C SER A 89 7.14 7.04 10.67
N LEU A 90 8.05 6.63 9.77
CA LEU A 90 7.75 6.47 8.33
C LEU A 90 6.68 5.39 8.08
N LEU A 91 6.73 4.26 8.79
CA LEU A 91 5.71 3.23 8.70
C LEU A 91 4.34 3.75 9.15
N VAL A 92 4.27 4.40 10.32
CA VAL A 92 3.02 4.96 10.84
C VAL A 92 2.47 6.05 9.92
N LEU A 93 3.31 6.96 9.44
CA LEU A 93 2.94 8.00 8.48
C LEU A 93 2.37 7.38 7.20
N SER A 94 3.00 6.32 6.68
CA SER A 94 2.54 5.63 5.48
C SER A 94 1.17 4.99 5.67
N LEU A 95 0.93 4.35 6.82
CA LEU A 95 -0.37 3.76 7.16
C LEU A 95 -1.46 4.82 7.31
N VAL A 96 -1.16 5.94 7.98
CA VAL A 96 -2.11 7.06 8.15
C VAL A 96 -2.46 7.68 6.80
N LEU A 97 -1.46 7.98 5.96
CA LEU A 97 -1.70 8.53 4.63
C LEU A 97 -2.50 7.55 3.75
N ALA A 98 -2.17 6.26 3.81
CA ALA A 98 -2.89 5.26 3.03
C ALA A 98 -4.35 5.11 3.49
N ALA A 99 -4.61 5.17 4.79
CA ALA A 99 -5.96 5.17 5.34
C ALA A 99 -6.75 6.41 4.92
N LEU A 100 -6.14 7.60 4.97
CA LEU A 100 -6.78 8.86 4.54
C LEU A 100 -7.11 8.85 3.05
N ILE A 101 -6.14 8.49 2.20
CA ILE A 101 -6.32 8.43 0.75
C ILE A 101 -7.34 7.34 0.39
N GLY A 102 -7.28 6.18 1.05
CA GLY A 102 -8.25 5.10 0.90
C GLY A 102 -9.67 5.52 1.29
N ALA A 103 -9.82 6.25 2.40
CA ALA A 103 -11.11 6.79 2.85
C ALA A 103 -11.67 7.83 1.87
N ILE A 104 -10.83 8.74 1.37
CA ILE A 104 -11.23 9.73 0.34
C ILE A 104 -11.65 9.01 -0.94
N ALA A 105 -10.86 8.05 -1.42
CA ALA A 105 -11.19 7.26 -2.60
C ALA A 105 -12.51 6.52 -2.40
N GLY A 106 -12.67 5.81 -1.29
CA GLY A 106 -13.91 5.11 -0.93
C GLY A 106 -15.13 6.04 -0.90
N ALA A 107 -15.00 7.21 -0.27
CA ALA A 107 -16.07 8.21 -0.20
C ALA A 107 -16.46 8.75 -1.58
N LEU A 108 -15.49 9.02 -2.46
CA LEU A 108 -15.75 9.41 -3.84
C LEU A 108 -16.54 8.34 -4.60
N PHE A 109 -16.24 7.06 -4.35
CA PHE A 109 -16.93 5.95 -5.01
C PHE A 109 -18.32 5.65 -4.45
N ILE A 110 -18.71 6.18 -3.29
CA ILE A 110 -20.10 6.12 -2.83
C ILE A 110 -21.04 6.81 -3.85
N LEU A 111 -20.57 7.88 -4.50
CA LEU A 111 -21.38 8.71 -5.40
C LEU A 111 -21.96 7.94 -6.61
N PRO A 112 -21.18 7.20 -7.41
CA PRO A 112 -21.74 6.34 -8.46
C PRO A 112 -22.45 5.12 -7.88
N SER A 113 -22.01 4.62 -6.72
CA SER A 113 -22.48 3.36 -6.13
C SER A 113 -23.90 3.45 -5.57
N ALA A 114 -24.29 4.60 -5.02
CA ALA A 114 -25.59 4.78 -4.37
C ALA A 114 -26.81 4.65 -5.32
N LYS A 115 -26.59 4.60 -6.64
CA LYS A 115 -27.66 4.56 -7.65
C LYS A 115 -27.78 3.20 -8.36
N LEU A 116 -26.93 2.23 -8.02
CA LEU A 116 -26.83 0.93 -8.70
C LEU A 116 -27.38 -0.20 -7.82
N ARG A 117 -27.94 -1.24 -8.47
CA ARG A 117 -28.26 -2.51 -7.78
C ARG A 117 -26.97 -3.28 -7.51
N GLU A 118 -27.00 -4.16 -6.51
CA GLU A 118 -25.84 -4.92 -6.02
C GLU A 118 -24.98 -5.53 -7.14
N ASP A 119 -25.58 -6.23 -8.11
CA ASP A 119 -24.85 -6.85 -9.22
C ASP A 119 -24.15 -5.83 -10.13
N TYR A 120 -24.82 -4.72 -10.44
CA TYR A 120 -24.23 -3.65 -11.27
C TYR A 120 -23.16 -2.88 -10.51
N LEU A 121 -23.34 -2.69 -9.20
CA LEU A 121 -22.37 -2.06 -8.33
C LEU A 121 -21.05 -2.85 -8.36
N ALA A 122 -21.14 -4.17 -8.19
CA ALA A 122 -19.98 -5.03 -8.11
C ALA A 122 -19.15 -5.00 -9.42
N ILE A 123 -19.82 -5.12 -10.58
CA ILE A 123 -19.16 -5.03 -11.89
C ILE A 123 -18.56 -3.63 -12.13
N THR A 124 -19.27 -2.57 -11.73
CA THR A 124 -18.79 -1.20 -11.89
C THR A 124 -17.53 -0.94 -11.08
N LEU A 125 -17.50 -1.37 -9.81
CA LEU A 125 -16.33 -1.22 -8.95
C LEU A 125 -15.13 -2.02 -9.45
N LEU A 126 -15.37 -3.22 -10.01
CA LEU A 126 -14.32 -4.01 -10.66
C LEU A 126 -13.75 -3.28 -11.89
N ALA A 127 -14.61 -2.75 -12.76
CA ALA A 127 -14.18 -2.01 -13.95
C ALA A 127 -13.39 -0.75 -13.59
N ILE A 128 -13.83 -0.01 -12.57
CA ILE A 128 -13.09 1.15 -12.04
C ILE A 128 -11.72 0.72 -11.54
N SER A 129 -11.65 -0.33 -10.71
CA SER A 129 -10.39 -0.86 -10.21
C SER A 129 -9.40 -1.19 -11.33
N GLU A 130 -9.88 -1.82 -12.39
CA GLU A 130 -9.07 -2.19 -13.54
C GLU A 130 -8.56 -0.97 -14.31
N VAL A 131 -9.42 0.02 -14.55
CA VAL A 131 -9.02 1.27 -15.23
C VAL A 131 -7.95 2.00 -14.42
N PHE A 132 -8.11 2.12 -13.10
CA PHE A 132 -7.09 2.75 -12.25
C PHE A 132 -5.78 1.95 -12.22
N SER A 133 -5.87 0.61 -12.20
CA SER A 133 -4.70 -0.26 -12.31
C SER A 133 -3.95 -0.02 -13.63
N MET A 134 -4.66 0.05 -14.76
CA MET A 134 -4.07 0.39 -16.05
C MET A 134 -3.41 1.77 -16.01
N VAL A 135 -4.09 2.79 -15.49
CA VAL A 135 -3.52 4.14 -15.38
C VAL A 135 -2.23 4.13 -14.54
N ALA A 136 -2.24 3.44 -13.41
CA ALA A 136 -1.08 3.35 -12.53
C ALA A 136 0.10 2.61 -13.18
N ASN A 137 -0.17 1.61 -14.03
CA ASN A 137 0.85 0.83 -14.76
C ASN A 137 1.40 1.57 -15.99
N TYR A 138 0.57 2.32 -16.72
CA TYR A 138 0.99 2.98 -17.96
C TYR A 138 1.48 4.42 -17.75
N LYS A 139 1.03 5.11 -16.69
CA LYS A 139 1.56 6.44 -16.34
C LYS A 139 2.72 6.34 -15.36
N VAL A 140 3.92 6.39 -15.93
CA VAL A 140 5.20 6.34 -15.20
C VAL A 140 5.32 7.44 -14.13
N GLU A 141 4.70 8.59 -14.37
CA GLU A 141 4.74 9.70 -13.42
C GLU A 141 4.11 9.36 -12.07
N ILE A 142 3.10 8.49 -11.98
CA ILE A 142 2.34 8.28 -10.75
C ILE A 142 3.16 7.48 -9.73
N ILE A 143 3.51 6.24 -10.09
CA ILE A 143 4.25 5.27 -9.26
C ILE A 143 5.36 4.52 -10.04
N GLY A 144 5.90 5.11 -11.10
CA GLY A 144 6.92 4.47 -11.95
C GLY A 144 6.36 3.56 -13.04
N GLY A 145 5.04 3.37 -13.10
CA GLY A 145 4.40 2.54 -14.11
C GLY A 145 4.91 1.10 -14.06
N TYR A 146 5.11 0.50 -15.23
CA TYR A 146 5.66 -0.85 -15.39
C TYR A 146 7.05 -1.04 -14.74
N TYR A 147 7.84 0.02 -14.59
CA TYR A 147 9.17 -0.05 -13.96
C TYR A 147 9.10 -0.09 -12.43
N GLY A 148 8.01 0.41 -11.85
CA GLY A 148 7.85 0.58 -10.41
C GLY A 148 8.79 1.64 -9.82
N VAL A 149 8.76 1.74 -8.49
CA VAL A 149 9.57 2.67 -7.69
C VAL A 149 10.17 1.96 -6.49
N SER A 150 11.32 2.44 -6.04
CA SER A 150 11.94 2.00 -4.80
C SER A 150 11.25 2.66 -3.60
N ILE A 151 11.14 1.92 -2.49
CA ILE A 151 10.61 2.42 -1.23
C ILE A 151 11.67 2.15 -0.13
N PRO A 152 11.90 3.07 0.82
CA PRO A 152 12.75 2.81 1.98
C PRO A 152 12.32 1.59 2.79
N ASP A 153 13.30 0.88 3.33
CA ASP A 153 13.08 -0.23 4.25
C ASP A 153 12.89 0.32 5.67
N VAL A 154 11.65 0.34 6.14
CA VAL A 154 11.28 0.82 7.49
C VAL A 154 11.94 0.03 8.63
N LEU A 155 12.47 -1.17 8.34
CA LEU A 155 13.17 -2.04 9.29
C LEU A 155 14.68 -2.08 9.05
N ALA A 156 15.25 -1.09 8.33
CA ALA A 156 16.67 -1.06 7.99
C ALA A 156 17.62 -1.02 9.20
N PHE A 157 17.12 -0.73 10.41
CA PHE A 157 17.87 -0.83 11.67
C PHE A 157 18.12 -2.28 12.14
N SER A 158 17.34 -3.25 11.66
CA SER A 158 17.45 -4.65 12.09
C SER A 158 18.38 -5.47 11.18
N ALA A 159 18.93 -6.58 11.69
CA ALA A 159 19.83 -7.43 10.91
C ALA A 159 19.11 -8.09 9.71
N GLY A 160 19.80 -8.24 8.59
CA GLY A 160 19.22 -8.65 7.30
C GLY A 160 18.38 -9.93 7.36
N SER A 161 18.84 -10.96 8.06
CA SER A 161 18.11 -12.22 8.19
C SER A 161 16.86 -12.11 9.08
N SER A 162 16.82 -11.19 10.06
CA SER A 162 15.67 -11.00 10.95
C SER A 162 14.56 -10.14 10.35
N ARG A 163 14.88 -9.27 9.37
CA ARG A 163 13.93 -8.31 8.77
C ARG A 163 12.68 -8.97 8.24
N ILE A 164 12.84 -10.04 7.48
CA ILE A 164 11.71 -10.74 6.86
C ILE A 164 10.77 -11.34 7.91
N TYR A 165 11.31 -11.87 9.01
CA TYR A 165 10.50 -12.43 10.10
C TYR A 165 9.76 -11.33 10.87
N ILE A 166 10.42 -10.20 11.14
CA ILE A 166 9.78 -9.05 11.81
C ILE A 166 8.66 -8.49 10.92
N PHE A 167 8.90 -8.35 9.62
CA PHE A 167 7.89 -7.84 8.68
C PHE A 167 6.71 -8.81 8.52
N ALA A 168 6.98 -10.12 8.48
CA ALA A 168 5.95 -11.15 8.49
C ALA A 168 5.10 -11.08 9.76
N PHE A 169 5.74 -10.97 10.93
CA PHE A 169 5.06 -10.82 12.20
C PHE A 169 4.18 -9.56 12.25
N LEU A 170 4.70 -8.41 11.80
CA LEU A 170 3.93 -7.17 11.72
C LEU A 170 2.71 -7.30 10.80
N THR A 171 2.87 -7.99 9.66
CA THR A 171 1.76 -8.21 8.72
C THR A 171 0.69 -9.11 9.33
N LEU A 172 1.08 -10.17 10.02
CA LEU A 172 0.13 -11.04 10.75
C LEU A 172 -0.53 -10.32 11.94
N LEU A 173 0.18 -9.41 12.60
CA LEU A 173 -0.38 -8.56 13.64
C LEU A 173 -1.46 -7.63 13.05
N ILE A 174 -1.18 -7.00 11.91
CA ILE A 174 -2.17 -6.16 11.21
C ILE A 174 -3.38 -7.01 10.78
N LEU A 175 -3.16 -8.22 10.28
CA LEU A 175 -4.24 -9.16 9.97
C LEU A 175 -5.13 -9.43 11.19
N LEU A 176 -4.53 -9.74 12.34
CA LEU A 176 -5.26 -9.98 13.59
C LEU A 176 -6.03 -8.72 14.04
N LEU A 177 -5.41 -7.54 13.94
CA LEU A 177 -6.06 -6.26 14.26
C LEU A 177 -7.21 -5.93 13.30
N THR A 178 -7.15 -6.41 12.06
CA THR A 178 -8.25 -6.23 11.09
C THR A 178 -9.42 -7.16 11.40
N TYR A 179 -9.17 -8.28 12.06
CA TYR A 179 -10.20 -9.25 12.45
C TYR A 179 -11.01 -8.83 13.68
N LEU A 180 -10.34 -8.19 14.64
CA LEU A 180 -10.91 -7.72 15.92
C LEU A 180 -11.80 -6.49 15.72
#